data_AF-A0A520BAH7-F1
#
_entry.id   AF-A0A520BAH7-F1
#
_cell.length_a   1.000
_cell.length_b   1.000
_cell.length_c   1.000
_cell.angle_alpha   90.00
_cell.angle_beta   90.00
_cell.angle_gamma   90.00
#
_symmetry.space_group_name_H-M   'P 1'
#
loop_
_entity.id
_entity.type
_entity.pdbx_description
1 polymer ?
#
loop_
_entity_poly.entity_id
_entity_poly.type
_entity_poly.pdbx_seq_one_letter_code
_entity_poly.pdbx_strand_id
1 'polypeptide(L)'
;MLNTELDRLKRYEASAIEQQAEIDVLKKKIDQLSFVRVALLLVEIGFFVGLVNSEGTIANAIWSVLLLLPIFTFAAVVRRQNRLEKQYKFHQNLLWVFGNEIALLQNKPNGYDDGTAFEDENHPYLSDLDIFGKSSLYALINRGASK
;
A
#
# COMPACT_ATOMS: atom_id res chain seq x y z
N MET A 1 3.52 -22.84 32.99
CA MET A 1 3.73 -21.43 32.60
C MET A 1 3.41 -21.33 31.12
N LEU A 2 2.36 -20.60 30.74
CA LEU A 2 2.11 -20.27 29.34
C LEU A 2 3.28 -19.38 28.88
N ASN A 3 4.00 -19.80 27.84
CA ASN A 3 5.16 -19.07 27.36
C ASN A 3 4.63 -17.89 26.51
N THR A 4 4.35 -16.77 27.18
CA THR A 4 3.63 -15.61 26.64
C THR A 4 4.29 -15.07 25.36
N GLU A 5 5.62 -15.13 25.27
CA GLU A 5 6.39 -14.76 24.08
C GLU A 5 6.06 -15.63 22.86
N LEU A 6 6.01 -16.95 23.06
CA LEU A 6 5.78 -17.91 22.00
C LEU A 6 4.37 -17.78 21.43
N ASP A 7 3.40 -17.46 22.29
CA ASP A 7 2.02 -17.19 21.89
C ASP A 7 1.92 -15.88 21.09
N ARG A 8 2.59 -14.81 21.54
CA ARG A 8 2.68 -13.55 20.79
C ARG A 8 3.30 -13.73 19.40
N LEU A 9 4.42 -14.46 19.32
CA LEU A 9 5.10 -14.73 18.07
C LEU A 9 4.16 -15.43 17.08
N LYS A 10 3.48 -16.50 17.52
CA LYS A 10 2.50 -17.22 16.68
C LYS A 10 1.37 -16.33 16.19
N ARG A 11 0.85 -15.43 17.05
CA ARG A 11 -0.20 -14.48 16.66
C ARG A 11 0.28 -13.50 15.58
N TYR A 12 1.49 -12.97 15.70
CA TYR A 12 2.05 -12.08 14.68
C TYR A 12 2.36 -12.81 13.37
N GLU A 13 2.90 -14.03 13.43
CA GLU A 13 3.14 -14.86 12.24
C GLU A 13 1.83 -15.17 11.50
N ALA A 14 0.78 -15.56 12.22
CA ALA A 14 -0.54 -15.79 11.64
C ALA A 14 -1.11 -14.51 10.99
N SER A 15 -0.98 -13.37 11.67
CA SER A 15 -1.44 -12.08 11.14
C SER A 15 -0.65 -11.67 9.89
N ALA A 16 0.67 -11.89 9.86
CA ALA A 16 1.51 -11.60 8.70
C ALA A 16 1.14 -12.46 7.49
N ILE A 17 0.85 -13.75 7.69
CA ILE A 17 0.37 -14.65 6.63
C ILE A 17 -0.98 -14.16 6.08
N GLU A 18 -1.90 -13.77 6.96
CA GLU A 18 -3.20 -13.21 6.55
C GLU A 18 -3.02 -11.93 5.72
N GLN A 19 -2.16 -11.01 6.16
CA GLN A 19 -1.88 -9.78 5.40
C GLN A 19 -1.25 -10.08 4.03
N GLN A 20 -0.34 -11.06 3.95
CA GLN A 20 0.26 -11.47 2.68
C GLN A 20 -0.79 -12.01 1.71
N ALA A 21 -1.74 -12.83 2.20
CA ALA A 21 -2.83 -13.34 1.38
C ALA A 21 -3.73 -12.21 0.85
N GLU A 22 -4.07 -11.23 1.68
CA GLU A 22 -4.85 -10.05 1.27
C GLU A 22 -4.11 -9.19 0.24
N ILE A 23 -2.79 -8.99 0.41
CA ILE A 23 -1.92 -8.30 -0.54
C ILE A 23 -1.96 -8.98 -1.91
N ASP A 24 -1.86 -10.31 -1.96
CA ASP A 24 -1.87 -11.07 -3.21
C ASP A 24 -3.24 -10.98 -3.92
N VAL A 25 -4.33 -11.04 -3.16
CA VAL A 25 -5.69 -10.85 -3.68
C VAL A 25 -5.88 -9.44 -4.24
N LEU A 26 -5.43 -8.41 -3.52
CA LEU A 26 -5.54 -7.03 -3.95
C LEU A 26 -4.67 -6.75 -5.19
N LYS A 27 -3.45 -7.28 -5.23
CA LYS A 27 -2.55 -7.19 -6.38
C LYS A 27 -3.21 -7.76 -7.63
N LYS A 28 -3.79 -8.96 -7.53
CA LYS A 28 -4.52 -9.59 -8.66
C LYS A 28 -5.68 -8.72 -9.16
N LYS A 29 -6.44 -8.10 -8.25
CA LYS A 29 -7.53 -7.18 -8.62
C LYS A 29 -7.01 -5.92 -9.34
N ILE A 30 -5.89 -5.36 -8.88
CA ILE A 30 -5.25 -4.19 -9.51
C ILE A 30 -4.73 -4.56 -10.91
N ASP A 31 -4.10 -5.71 -11.06
CA ASP A 31 -3.58 -6.21 -12.34
C ASP A 31 -4.72 -6.42 -13.34
N GLN A 32 -5.84 -7.02 -12.92
CA GLN A 32 -7.04 -7.17 -13.75
C GLN A 32 -7.60 -5.82 -14.24
N LEU A 33 -7.66 -4.80 -13.37
CA LEU A 33 -8.10 -3.47 -13.79
C LEU A 33 -7.13 -2.81 -14.78
N SER A 34 -5.84 -3.12 -14.70
CA SER A 34 -4.85 -2.62 -15.66
C SER A 34 -5.13 -3.16 -17.07
N PHE A 35 -5.50 -4.44 -17.20
CA PHE A 35 -5.94 -5.00 -18.49
C PHE A 35 -7.24 -4.37 -18.99
N VAL A 36 -8.21 -4.08 -18.11
CA VAL A 36 -9.46 -3.40 -18.49
C VAL A 36 -9.17 -2.02 -19.10
N ARG A 37 -8.20 -1.27 -18.56
CA ARG A 37 -7.81 0.03 -19.12
C ARG A 37 -7.25 -0.08 -20.54
N VAL A 38 -6.45 -1.11 -20.81
CA VAL A 38 -5.92 -1.38 -22.16
C VAL A 38 -7.07 -1.73 -23.12
N ALA A 39 -8.01 -2.58 -22.68
CA ALA A 39 -9.18 -2.92 -23.50
C ALA A 39 -10.04 -1.68 -23.80
N LEU A 40 -10.26 -0.80 -22.81
CA LEU A 40 -10.99 0.46 -23.01
C LEU A 40 -10.30 1.36 -24.04
N LEU A 41 -8.97 1.45 -24.01
CA LEU A 41 -8.20 2.22 -24.99
C LEU A 41 -8.37 1.65 -26.42
N LEU A 42 -8.36 0.33 -26.57
CA LEU A 42 -8.61 -0.30 -27.88
C LEU A 42 -10.04 -0.04 -28.39
N VAL A 43 -11.04 -0.06 -27.50
CA VAL A 43 -12.43 0.29 -27.84
C VAL A 43 -12.54 1.74 -28.26
N GLU A 44 -11.88 2.66 -27.55
CA GLU A 44 -11.85 4.08 -27.88
C GLU A 44 -11.22 4.35 -29.25
N ILE A 45 -10.12 3.67 -29.58
CA ILE A 45 -9.53 3.71 -30.92
C ILE A 45 -10.52 3.21 -31.97
N GLY A 46 -11.23 2.10 -31.70
CA GLY A 46 -12.24 1.56 -32.60
C GLY A 46 -13.37 2.55 -32.90
N PHE A 47 -13.87 3.24 -31.88
CA PHE A 47 -14.89 4.27 -32.03
C PHE A 47 -14.37 5.48 -32.81
N PHE A 48 -13.12 5.89 -32.56
CA PHE A 48 -12.49 6.98 -33.30
C PHE A 48 -12.32 6.67 -34.79
N VAL A 49 -11.88 5.45 -35.12
CA VAL A 49 -11.79 4.99 -36.51
C VAL A 49 -13.18 4.94 -37.15
N GLY A 50 -14.19 4.45 -36.43
CA GLY A 50 -15.58 4.44 -36.89
C GLY A 50 -16.12 5.83 -37.22
N LEU A 51 -15.80 6.83 -36.40
CA LEU A 51 -16.15 8.23 -36.63
C LEU A 51 -15.52 8.75 -37.94
N VAL A 52 -14.21 8.58 -38.11
CA VAL A 52 -13.46 9.09 -39.28
C VAL A 52 -13.91 8.44 -40.59
N ASN A 53 -14.32 7.17 -40.56
CA ASN A 53 -14.79 6.45 -41.75
C ASN A 53 -16.28 6.64 -42.03
N SER A 54 -17.03 7.38 -41.20
CA SER A 54 -18.48 7.51 -41.36
C SER A 54 -18.86 8.62 -42.35
N GLU A 55 -19.64 8.27 -43.37
CA GLU A 55 -20.22 9.23 -44.31
C GLU A 55 -21.65 9.59 -43.87
N GLY A 56 -21.87 10.86 -43.52
CA GLY A 56 -23.19 11.39 -43.14
C GLY A 56 -23.22 12.12 -41.79
N THR A 57 -24.00 13.21 -41.70
CA THR A 57 -24.09 14.06 -40.51
C THR A 57 -24.70 13.34 -39.30
N ILE A 58 -25.69 12.47 -39.51
CA ILE A 58 -26.35 11.71 -38.43
C ILE A 58 -25.42 10.62 -37.87
N ALA A 59 -24.70 9.90 -38.74
CA ALA A 59 -23.75 8.86 -38.32
C ALA A 59 -22.59 9.46 -37.50
N ASN A 60 -22.05 10.60 -37.94
CA ASN A 60 -21.03 11.34 -37.20
C ASN A 60 -21.51 11.75 -35.80
N ALA A 61 -22.75 12.24 -35.67
CA ALA A 61 -23.32 12.60 -34.38
C ALA A 61 -23.42 11.39 -33.42
N ILE A 62 -23.83 10.23 -33.92
CA ILE A 62 -23.92 8.99 -33.12
C ILE A 62 -22.53 8.56 -32.63
N TRP A 63 -21.54 8.50 -33.53
CA TRP A 63 -20.16 8.13 -33.18
C TRP A 63 -19.53 9.11 -32.18
N SER A 64 -19.83 10.40 -32.32
CA SER A 64 -19.34 11.44 -31.40
C SER A 64 -19.85 11.22 -29.96
N VAL A 65 -21.13 10.87 -29.80
CA VAL A 65 -21.69 10.55 -28.49
C VAL A 65 -21.09 9.25 -27.94
N LEU A 66 -20.89 8.26 -28.80
CA LEU A 66 -20.31 6.97 -28.41
C LEU A 66 -18.88 7.12 -27.87
N LEU A 67 -18.11 8.07 -28.39
CA LEU A 67 -16.74 8.36 -27.98
C LEU A 67 -16.65 8.92 -26.55
N LEU A 68 -17.71 9.56 -26.05
CA LEU A 68 -17.76 10.05 -24.67
C LEU A 68 -17.88 8.90 -23.65
N LEU A 69 -18.50 7.78 -24.02
CA LEU A 69 -18.76 6.67 -23.09
C LEU A 69 -17.47 6.04 -22.53
N PRO A 70 -16.46 5.66 -23.35
CA PRO A 70 -15.17 5.16 -22.86
C PRO A 70 -14.46 6.12 -21.90
N ILE A 71 -14.59 7.44 -22.09
CA ILE A 71 -13.93 8.44 -21.24
C ILE A 71 -14.50 8.38 -19.82
N PHE A 72 -15.82 8.36 -19.67
CA PHE A 72 -16.46 8.25 -18.35
C PHE A 72 -16.18 6.92 -17.67
N THR A 73 -16.21 5.81 -18.41
CA THR A 73 -15.91 4.49 -17.86
C THR A 73 -14.45 4.39 -17.43
N PHE A 74 -13.50 4.94 -18.21
CA PHE A 74 -12.09 5.01 -17.86
C PHE A 74 -11.87 5.77 -16.55
N ALA A 75 -12.50 6.94 -16.39
CA ALA A 75 -12.41 7.72 -15.15
C ALA A 75 -12.95 6.94 -13.93
N ALA A 76 -14.04 6.17 -14.10
CA ALA A 76 -14.57 5.33 -13.04
C ALA A 76 -13.62 4.17 -12.67
N VAL A 77 -13.01 3.53 -13.67
CA VAL A 77 -12.01 2.46 -13.47
C VAL A 77 -10.79 3.00 -12.72
N VAL A 78 -10.26 4.16 -13.10
CA VAL A 78 -9.11 4.79 -12.43
C VAL A 78 -9.43 5.11 -10.97
N ARG A 79 -10.62 5.64 -10.67
CA ARG A 79 -11.02 5.88 -9.26
C ARG A 79 -11.07 4.59 -8.45
N ARG A 80 -11.56 3.50 -9.03
CA ARG A 80 -11.61 2.18 -8.38
C ARG A 80 -10.20 1.63 -8.16
N GLN A 81 -9.32 1.73 -9.15
CA GLN A 81 -7.92 1.33 -9.05
C GLN A 81 -7.21 2.09 -7.93
N ASN A 82 -7.34 3.42 -7.86
CA ASN A 82 -6.75 4.24 -6.81
C ASN A 82 -7.20 3.81 -5.40
N ARG A 83 -8.47 3.40 -5.25
CA ARG A 83 -8.98 2.89 -3.97
C ARG A 83 -8.34 1.55 -3.59
N LEU A 84 -8.19 0.64 -4.55
CA LEU A 84 -7.54 -0.65 -4.33
C LEU A 84 -6.05 -0.49 -4.03
N GLU A 85 -5.35 0.41 -4.72
CA GLU A 85 -3.94 0.70 -4.46
C GLU A 85 -3.71 1.26 -3.05
N LYS A 86 -4.64 2.09 -2.54
CA LYS A 86 -4.59 2.55 -1.15
C LYS A 86 -4.73 1.39 -0.15
N GLN A 87 -5.66 0.47 -0.41
CA GLN A 87 -5.83 -0.73 0.42
C GLN A 87 -4.58 -1.62 0.34
N TYR A 88 -4.05 -1.84 -0.86
CA TYR A 88 -2.83 -2.61 -1.08
C TYR A 88 -1.67 -2.05 -0.26
N LYS A 89 -1.40 -0.74 -0.35
CA LYS A 89 -0.37 -0.06 0.45
C LYS A 89 -0.62 -0.18 1.96
N PHE A 90 -1.87 -0.07 2.40
CA PHE A 90 -2.22 -0.24 3.81
C PHE A 90 -1.85 -1.64 4.32
N HIS A 91 -2.22 -2.70 3.59
CA HIS A 91 -1.87 -4.07 3.98
C HIS A 91 -0.36 -4.32 3.90
N GLN A 92 0.35 -3.74 2.93
CA GLN A 92 1.82 -3.81 2.88
C GLN A 92 2.48 -3.17 4.10
N ASN A 93 2.00 -2.00 4.52
CA ASN A 93 2.51 -1.33 5.72
C ASN A 93 2.22 -2.17 6.97
N LEU A 94 1.03 -2.76 7.06
CA LEU A 94 0.66 -3.62 8.19
C LEU A 94 1.51 -4.90 8.23
N LEU A 95 1.79 -5.51 7.08
CA LEU A 95 2.71 -6.63 6.96
C LEU A 95 4.12 -6.25 7.43
N TRP A 96 4.62 -5.06 7.06
CA TRP A 96 5.90 -4.56 7.54
C TRP A 96 5.92 -4.39 9.06
N VAL A 97 4.85 -3.83 9.64
CA VAL A 97 4.72 -3.67 11.12
C VAL A 97 4.80 -5.04 11.79
N PHE A 98 4.02 -6.02 11.34
CA PHE A 98 4.06 -7.37 11.93
C PHE A 98 5.42 -8.05 11.74
N GLY A 99 6.05 -7.89 10.58
CA GLY A 99 7.40 -8.38 10.33
C GLY A 99 8.43 -7.76 11.28
N ASN A 100 8.29 -6.46 11.58
CA ASN A 100 9.14 -5.78 12.54
C ASN A 100 8.92 -6.27 13.98
N GLU A 101 7.67 -6.47 14.41
CA GLU A 101 7.40 -7.03 15.75
C GLU A 101 7.92 -8.47 15.90
N ILE A 102 7.79 -9.30 14.84
CA ILE A 102 8.39 -10.64 14.81
C ILE A 102 9.91 -10.55 14.95
N ALA A 103 10.55 -9.62 14.24
CA ALA A 103 11.98 -9.40 14.33
C ALA A 103 12.41 -9.00 15.74
N LEU A 104 11.70 -8.07 16.37
CA LEU A 104 11.95 -7.65 17.76
C LEU A 104 11.84 -8.81 18.75
N LEU A 105 10.80 -9.65 18.65
CA LEU A 105 10.63 -10.84 19.49
C LEU A 105 11.76 -11.87 19.30
N GLN A 106 12.44 -11.84 18.14
CA GLN A 106 13.59 -12.68 17.83
C GLN A 106 14.94 -12.02 18.14
N ASN A 107 14.95 -10.89 18.87
CA ASN A 107 16.15 -10.08 19.17
C ASN A 107 16.89 -9.58 17.91
N LYS A 108 16.17 -9.38 16.80
CA LYS A 108 16.68 -8.70 15.60
C LYS A 108 16.50 -7.19 15.73
N PRO A 109 17.28 -6.37 14.99
CA PRO A 109 17.21 -4.92 15.10
C PRO A 109 15.82 -4.37 14.77
N ASN A 110 15.42 -3.31 15.50
CA ASN A 110 14.19 -2.57 15.22
C ASN A 110 14.33 -1.78 13.91
N GLY A 111 13.29 -1.76 13.08
CA GLY A 111 13.20 -0.96 11.87
C GLY A 111 12.68 0.47 12.09
N TYR A 112 12.17 0.79 13.29
CA TYR A 112 11.82 2.17 13.67
C TYR A 112 13.08 2.99 14.02
N ASP A 113 12.94 4.32 14.01
CA ASP A 113 14.01 5.24 14.43
C ASP A 113 14.37 4.97 15.90
N ASP A 114 15.67 5.07 16.20
CA ASP A 114 16.26 4.90 17.51
C ASP A 114 16.44 6.23 18.27
N GLY A 115 16.06 7.34 17.64
CA GLY A 115 16.02 8.66 18.27
C GLY A 115 17.40 9.24 18.53
N THR A 116 18.45 8.67 17.95
CA THR A 116 19.84 9.17 18.01
C THR A 116 19.95 10.64 17.60
N ALA A 117 19.06 11.13 16.73
CA ALA A 117 19.00 12.54 16.36
C ALA A 117 18.62 13.50 17.51
N PHE A 118 18.04 12.98 18.60
CA PHE A 118 17.64 13.75 19.79
C PHE A 118 18.63 13.61 20.95
N GLU A 119 19.75 12.91 20.73
CA GLU A 119 20.79 12.70 21.74
C GLU A 119 21.55 14.02 21.97
N ASP A 120 21.58 14.49 23.24
CA ASP A 120 22.34 15.66 23.67
C ASP A 120 23.28 15.27 24.81
N GLU A 121 24.58 15.29 24.53
CA GLU A 121 25.65 14.97 25.49
C GLU A 121 25.65 15.88 26.72
N ASN A 122 25.01 17.05 26.67
CA ASN A 122 24.96 17.99 27.80
C ASN A 122 23.81 17.72 28.78
N HIS A 123 22.92 16.78 28.49
CA HIS A 123 21.77 16.52 29.34
C HIS A 123 22.15 15.60 30.53
N PRO A 124 22.00 16.05 31.80
CA PRO A 124 22.59 15.38 32.97
C PRO A 124 22.15 13.94 33.24
N TYR A 125 21.02 13.51 32.67
CA TYR A 125 20.40 12.22 32.94
C TYR A 125 20.27 11.33 31.70
N LEU A 126 20.76 11.78 30.53
CA LEU A 126 20.51 11.09 29.27
C LEU A 126 21.25 9.76 29.18
N SER A 127 22.52 9.76 29.60
CA SER A 127 23.41 8.60 29.58
C SER A 127 23.10 7.56 30.65
N ASP A 128 22.49 7.96 31.78
CA ASP A 128 22.14 7.03 32.86
C ASP A 128 20.87 6.22 32.56
N LEU A 129 19.92 6.79 31.81
CA LEU A 129 18.63 6.15 31.49
C LEU A 129 18.60 5.44 30.13
N ASP A 130 19.71 5.44 29.35
CA ASP A 130 19.77 4.94 27.98
C ASP A 130 18.51 5.34 27.17
N ILE A 131 18.28 6.65 27.05
CA ILE A 131 17.03 7.19 26.47
C ILE A 131 17.01 7.01 24.95
N PHE A 132 18.12 7.23 24.26
CA PHE A 132 18.26 7.16 22.80
C PHE A 132 19.29 6.11 22.35
N GLY A 133 19.18 5.63 21.10
CA GLY A 133 20.03 4.57 20.56
C GLY A 133 19.34 3.20 20.40
N LYS A 134 20.02 2.23 19.79
CA LYS A 134 19.42 0.98 19.29
C LYS A 134 18.81 0.06 20.35
N SER A 135 19.25 0.17 21.60
CA SER A 135 18.76 -0.63 22.72
C SER A 135 18.12 0.24 23.81
N SER A 136 17.72 1.46 23.42
CA SER A 136 17.22 2.48 24.32
C SER A 136 15.73 2.35 24.61
N LEU A 137 15.26 3.10 25.61
CA LEU A 137 13.83 3.21 25.90
C LEU A 137 13.03 3.74 24.69
N TYR A 138 13.58 4.73 23.96
CA TYR A 138 12.98 5.25 22.75
C TYR A 138 12.81 4.16 21.68
N ALA A 139 13.86 3.38 21.40
CA ALA A 139 13.79 2.29 20.43
C ALA A 139 12.79 1.19 20.84
N LEU A 140 12.57 0.96 22.13
CA LEU A 140 11.58 -0.01 22.62
C LEU A 140 10.14 0.48 22.43
N ILE A 141 9.86 1.75 22.69
CA ILE A 141 8.50 2.32 22.71
C ILE A 141 8.09 2.89 21.35
N ASN A 142 9.04 3.37 20.54
CA ASN A 142 8.73 4.05 19.29
C ASN A 142 8.00 3.13 18.31
N ARG A 143 6.81 3.56 17.89
CA ARG A 143 5.97 2.95 16.85
C ARG A 143 5.42 4.02 15.89
N GLY A 144 6.03 5.19 15.89
CA GLY A 144 5.69 6.31 15.01
C GLY A 144 6.29 6.14 13.62
N ALA A 145 5.60 6.67 12.61
CA ALA A 145 6.10 6.73 11.23
C ALA A 145 6.93 8.00 10.94
N SER A 146 6.91 8.97 11.85
CA SER A 146 7.67 10.21 11.77
C SER A 146 8.93 10.13 12.63
N LYS A 147 9.97 10.84 12.19
CA LYS A 147 11.11 11.20 13.02
C LYS A 147 10.75 12.38 13.91
#